data_AF-A0A166FBV0-F1
#
_entry.id   AF-A0A166FBV0-F1
#
_cell.length_a   1.000
_cell.length_b   1.000
_cell.length_c   1.000
_cell.angle_alpha   90.00
_cell.angle_beta   90.00
_cell.angle_gamma   90.00
#
_symmetry.space_group_name_H-M   'P 1'
#
loop_
_entity.id
_entity.type
_entity.pdbx_description
1 polymer ?
#
loop_
_entity_poly.entity_id
_entity_poly.type
_entity_poly.pdbx_seq_one_letter_code
_entity_poly.pdbx_strand_id
1 'polypeptide(L)'
;MLERYSRRKSFKILVLLIIVVIVLASFSIIGASEYDSNNIKDVADVPIGSTVLPGTHVIDDGKIMKYPLATNFNYLFYKIKGLKLLDAFISITTGTVSVPVYKISETGISDDGDAQGFEGPGVLVFENQKLSVKSPDNFVWGHTTPYTLLVKSKDGINLVENNKTISTIASNNINNNTIPHDYVSIEEIEEWYNKTTIGDSMVVKYALSNFSDGRNLIKPDEIKKIFGEDIYNYTTVHNLNSPILVYMHNYTEEEYTEGYSYLGSYPQYNDANRAFNAQQFAKAWNGTIIPPNSSSSGQSVVGFASSIDPKAPGGAASHGVCPAARALRSAVLSADFPLPSGMNGDFNAVNFGVNPGSGIYVTNSEKYPVKIVMWTEGSGTGTVIYAKLIKFVPN
;
A
#
# COMPACT_ATOMS: atom_id res chain seq x y z
N MET A 1 -39.11 -45.84 56.99
CA MET A 1 -39.91 -45.77 55.75
C MET A 1 -39.56 -44.53 54.89
N LEU A 2 -39.22 -43.38 55.50
CA LEU A 2 -38.82 -42.13 54.81
C LEU A 2 -37.49 -42.20 54.02
N GLU A 3 -36.47 -42.92 54.48
CA GLU A 3 -35.19 -43.07 53.74
C GLU A 3 -35.32 -43.83 52.42
N ARG A 4 -36.12 -44.91 52.38
CA ARG A 4 -36.40 -45.66 51.14
C ARG A 4 -37.20 -44.83 50.13
N TYR A 5 -38.04 -43.91 50.61
CA TYR A 5 -38.84 -43.02 49.78
C TYR A 5 -37.99 -41.88 49.18
N SER A 6 -37.06 -41.34 49.96
CA SER A 6 -36.05 -40.36 49.52
C SER A 6 -35.10 -40.96 48.47
N ARG A 7 -34.51 -42.14 48.72
CA ARG A 7 -33.63 -42.81 47.75
C ARG A 7 -34.33 -43.15 46.43
N ARG A 8 -35.61 -43.53 46.45
CA ARG A 8 -36.40 -43.78 45.23
C ARG A 8 -36.69 -42.49 44.44
N LYS A 9 -36.92 -41.36 45.10
CA LYS A 9 -37.06 -40.05 44.42
C LYS A 9 -35.73 -39.57 43.84
N SER A 10 -34.63 -39.67 44.60
CA SER A 10 -33.29 -39.33 44.10
C SER A 10 -32.87 -40.21 42.93
N PHE A 11 -33.15 -41.52 42.97
CA PHE A 11 -32.88 -42.42 41.85
C PHE A 11 -33.73 -42.07 40.61
N LYS A 12 -35.01 -41.73 40.79
CA LYS A 12 -35.87 -41.25 39.69
C LYS A 12 -35.39 -39.94 39.09
N ILE A 13 -34.93 -38.99 39.90
CA ILE A 13 -34.35 -37.72 39.44
C ILE A 13 -33.06 -37.96 38.66
N LEU A 14 -32.18 -38.86 39.15
CA LEU A 14 -30.95 -39.23 38.47
C LEU A 14 -31.23 -39.89 37.10
N VAL A 15 -32.18 -40.84 37.06
CA VAL A 15 -32.61 -41.49 35.82
C VAL A 15 -33.26 -40.48 34.86
N LEU A 16 -34.07 -39.54 35.36
CA LEU A 16 -34.65 -38.47 34.56
C LEU A 16 -33.56 -37.55 33.97
N LEU A 17 -32.54 -37.19 34.74
CA LEU A 17 -31.39 -36.42 34.28
C LEU A 17 -30.59 -37.16 33.21
N ILE A 18 -30.36 -38.46 33.39
CA ILE A 18 -29.69 -39.30 32.37
C ILE A 18 -30.52 -39.35 31.09
N ILE A 19 -31.85 -39.52 31.18
CA ILE A 19 -32.74 -39.50 30.02
C ILE A 19 -32.71 -38.13 29.34
N VAL A 20 -32.75 -37.03 30.10
CA VAL A 20 -32.64 -35.67 29.55
C VAL A 20 -31.29 -35.48 28.84
N VAL A 21 -30.18 -35.95 29.41
CA VAL A 21 -28.86 -35.92 28.78
C VAL A 21 -28.82 -36.76 27.50
N ILE A 22 -29.39 -37.96 27.51
CA ILE A 22 -29.46 -38.84 26.33
C ILE A 22 -30.34 -38.21 25.24
N VAL A 23 -31.48 -37.62 25.60
CA VAL A 23 -32.39 -36.95 24.66
C VAL A 23 -31.74 -35.70 24.07
N LEU A 24 -31.10 -34.86 24.90
CA LEU A 24 -30.33 -33.71 24.43
C LEU A 24 -29.15 -34.13 23.55
N ALA A 25 -28.45 -35.22 23.89
CA ALA A 25 -27.41 -35.81 23.04
C ALA A 25 -27.99 -36.32 21.71
N SER A 26 -29.19 -36.91 21.71
CA SER A 26 -29.86 -37.41 20.50
C SER A 26 -30.27 -36.27 19.57
N PHE A 27 -30.84 -35.18 20.12
CA PHE A 27 -31.16 -33.97 19.36
C PHE A 27 -29.91 -33.27 18.81
N SER A 28 -28.78 -33.37 19.52
CA SER A 28 -27.50 -32.82 19.08
C SER A 28 -26.87 -33.57 17.89
N ILE A 29 -27.25 -34.84 17.67
CA ILE A 29 -26.77 -35.67 16.55
C ILE A 29 -27.54 -35.36 15.26
N ILE A 30 -28.83 -35.04 15.36
CA ILE A 30 -29.71 -34.76 14.20
C ILE A 30 -29.41 -33.38 13.58
N GLY A 31 -28.75 -32.48 14.33
CA GLY A 31 -28.32 -31.16 13.88
C GLY A 31 -26.86 -31.06 13.45
N ALA A 32 -26.18 -32.19 13.16
CA ALA A 32 -24.83 -32.16 12.59
C ALA A 32 -24.91 -31.65 11.14
N SER A 33 -25.04 -30.34 10.97
CA SER A 33 -24.88 -29.68 9.68
C SER A 33 -23.47 -29.93 9.17
N GLU A 34 -23.35 -30.26 7.89
CA GLU A 34 -22.06 -30.31 7.22
C GLU A 34 -21.33 -28.97 7.38
N TYR A 35 -20.01 -29.06 7.42
CA TYR A 35 -19.11 -27.92 7.47
C TYR A 35 -19.30 -27.06 6.23
N ASP A 36 -19.97 -25.91 6.37
CA ASP A 36 -20.17 -24.96 5.28
C ASP A 36 -18.95 -24.05 5.16
N SER A 37 -18.10 -24.37 4.19
CA SER A 37 -16.88 -23.66 3.90
C SER A 37 -17.10 -22.22 3.44
N ASN A 38 -18.30 -21.86 2.98
CA ASN A 38 -18.59 -20.49 2.57
C ASN A 38 -18.61 -19.52 3.76
N ASN A 39 -18.97 -19.99 4.96
CA ASN A 39 -19.03 -19.17 6.16
C ASN A 39 -17.65 -18.89 6.78
N ILE A 40 -16.59 -19.58 6.35
CA ILE A 40 -15.24 -19.39 6.92
C ILE A 40 -14.71 -18.00 6.62
N LYS A 41 -15.02 -17.44 5.44
CA LYS A 41 -14.63 -16.07 5.08
C LYS A 41 -15.16 -15.05 6.09
N ASP A 42 -16.36 -15.30 6.60
CA ASP A 42 -17.01 -14.39 7.56
C ASP A 42 -16.36 -14.45 8.94
N VAL A 43 -15.55 -15.47 9.22
CA VAL A 43 -14.77 -15.60 10.46
C VAL A 43 -13.53 -14.69 10.44
N ALA A 44 -13.17 -14.08 9.30
CA ALA A 44 -12.07 -13.14 9.29
C ALA A 44 -12.40 -11.86 10.09
N ASP A 45 -11.48 -11.45 10.97
CA ASP A 45 -11.61 -10.19 11.75
C ASP A 45 -11.31 -8.96 10.89
N VAL A 46 -10.46 -9.14 9.87
CA VAL A 46 -10.14 -8.14 8.86
C VAL A 46 -10.57 -8.61 7.48
N PRO A 47 -10.91 -7.69 6.54
CA PRO A 47 -11.30 -8.09 5.19
C PRO A 47 -10.23 -8.92 4.48
N ILE A 48 -10.63 -9.91 3.68
CA ILE A 48 -9.72 -10.63 2.79
C ILE A 48 -9.04 -9.62 1.84
N GLY A 49 -7.75 -9.79 1.63
CA GLY A 49 -6.86 -8.86 0.91
C GLY A 49 -6.25 -7.78 1.80
N SER A 50 -6.59 -7.69 3.08
CA SER A 50 -5.97 -6.71 3.99
C SER A 50 -4.49 -7.00 4.22
N THR A 51 -3.70 -5.95 4.41
CA THR A 51 -2.32 -6.09 4.88
C THR A 51 -2.32 -6.45 6.36
N VAL A 52 -1.51 -7.44 6.72
CA VAL A 52 -1.43 -7.99 8.07
C VAL A 52 0.02 -8.04 8.52
N LEU A 53 0.31 -7.46 9.68
CA LEU A 53 1.64 -7.55 10.31
C LEU A 53 1.70 -8.74 11.27
N PRO A 54 2.89 -9.32 11.52
CA PRO A 54 3.04 -10.37 12.53
C PRO A 54 2.48 -9.93 13.89
N GLY A 55 1.75 -10.83 14.54
CA GLY A 55 1.04 -10.59 15.81
C GLY A 55 -0.33 -9.93 15.67
N THR A 56 -0.79 -9.61 14.45
CA THR A 56 -2.16 -9.10 14.24
C THR A 56 -3.15 -10.25 14.37
N HIS A 57 -4.18 -10.07 15.19
CA HIS A 57 -5.30 -11.00 15.28
C HIS A 57 -6.15 -10.93 14.01
N VAL A 58 -6.43 -12.06 13.36
CA VAL A 58 -7.13 -12.11 12.05
C VAL A 58 -8.36 -13.01 12.03
N ILE A 59 -8.64 -13.73 13.12
CA ILE A 59 -9.79 -14.62 13.28
C ILE A 59 -10.75 -14.00 14.30
N ASP A 60 -11.98 -13.71 13.93
CA ASP A 60 -13.01 -13.26 14.87
C ASP A 60 -13.57 -14.48 15.63
N ASP A 61 -13.07 -14.68 16.85
CA ASP A 61 -13.49 -15.76 17.75
C ASP A 61 -15.01 -15.80 17.99
N GLY A 62 -15.69 -14.64 17.92
CA GLY A 62 -17.13 -14.53 18.07
C GLY A 62 -17.91 -15.10 16.90
N LYS A 63 -17.32 -15.11 15.71
CA LYS A 63 -17.92 -15.62 14.47
C LYS A 63 -17.53 -17.06 14.15
N ILE A 64 -16.61 -17.67 14.90
CA ILE A 64 -16.27 -19.08 14.72
C ILE A 64 -17.52 -19.95 14.90
N MET A 65 -17.78 -20.79 13.89
CA MET A 65 -18.87 -21.75 13.88
C MET A 65 -18.84 -22.66 15.13
N LYS A 66 -20.01 -22.88 15.73
CA LYS A 66 -20.18 -23.72 16.92
C LYS A 66 -21.03 -24.94 16.58
N TYR A 67 -20.55 -26.10 16.98
CA TYR A 67 -21.22 -27.37 16.77
C TYR A 67 -21.62 -28.02 18.09
N PRO A 68 -22.61 -28.92 18.11
CA PRO A 68 -22.98 -29.60 19.33
C PRO A 68 -21.83 -30.44 19.90
N LEU A 69 -21.60 -30.33 21.21
CA LEU A 69 -20.46 -30.95 21.87
C LEU A 69 -20.48 -32.48 21.79
N ALA A 70 -21.67 -33.09 21.83
CA ALA A 70 -21.79 -34.55 21.85
C ALA A 70 -21.27 -35.22 20.56
N THR A 71 -21.36 -34.52 19.42
CA THR A 71 -20.85 -35.01 18.12
C THR A 71 -19.43 -34.56 17.82
N ASN A 72 -18.91 -33.56 18.54
CA ASN A 72 -17.61 -32.91 18.27
C ASN A 72 -16.70 -32.90 19.51
N PHE A 73 -16.71 -33.97 20.30
CA PHE A 73 -15.96 -34.06 21.56
C PHE A 73 -14.44 -33.93 21.36
N ASN A 74 -13.93 -34.29 20.18
CA ASN A 74 -12.54 -34.08 19.79
C ASN A 74 -12.13 -32.59 19.82
N TYR A 75 -13.02 -31.65 19.51
CA TYR A 75 -12.73 -30.22 19.59
C TYR A 75 -12.59 -29.73 21.03
N LEU A 76 -13.39 -30.29 21.95
CA LEU A 76 -13.23 -30.00 23.38
C LEU A 76 -11.89 -30.52 23.89
N PHE A 77 -11.50 -31.73 23.51
CA PHE A 77 -10.20 -32.29 23.88
C PHE A 77 -9.04 -31.46 23.34
N TYR A 78 -9.16 -30.95 22.11
CA TYR A 78 -8.20 -30.01 21.53
C TYR A 78 -8.04 -28.75 22.40
N LYS A 79 -9.15 -28.11 22.80
CA LYS A 79 -9.12 -26.93 23.67
C LYS A 79 -8.43 -27.21 25.02
N ILE A 80 -8.73 -28.35 25.64
CA ILE A 80 -8.12 -28.75 26.92
C ILE A 80 -6.60 -28.96 26.75
N LYS A 81 -6.18 -29.66 25.68
CA LYS A 81 -4.76 -29.85 25.37
C LYS A 81 -4.04 -28.53 25.12
N GLY A 82 -4.68 -27.60 24.43
CA GLY A 82 -4.17 -26.25 24.20
C GLY A 82 -4.29 -25.31 25.39
N LEU A 83 -4.65 -25.81 26.59
CA LEU A 83 -4.83 -25.02 27.82
C LEU A 83 -5.87 -23.89 27.71
N LYS A 84 -6.78 -23.95 26.74
CA LYS A 84 -7.92 -23.03 26.56
C LYS A 84 -9.06 -23.39 27.55
N LEU A 85 -8.75 -23.33 28.85
CA LEU A 85 -9.61 -23.84 29.92
C LEU A 85 -10.94 -23.08 30.05
N LEU A 86 -10.93 -21.76 29.83
CA LEU A 86 -12.15 -20.95 29.85
C LEU A 86 -13.09 -21.35 28.72
N ASP A 87 -12.56 -21.52 27.50
CA ASP A 87 -13.36 -21.96 26.35
C ASP A 87 -13.88 -23.39 26.51
N ALA A 88 -13.10 -24.26 27.14
CA ALA A 88 -13.53 -25.61 27.47
C ALA A 88 -14.70 -25.58 28.47
N PHE A 89 -14.62 -24.75 29.51
CA PHE A 89 -15.70 -24.55 30.47
C PHE A 89 -16.97 -23.97 29.83
N ILE A 90 -16.83 -22.96 28.97
CA ILE A 90 -17.95 -22.40 28.19
C ILE A 90 -18.55 -23.48 27.29
N SER A 91 -17.73 -24.34 26.69
CA SER A 91 -18.23 -25.38 25.79
C SER A 91 -19.04 -26.45 26.54
N ILE A 92 -18.59 -26.84 27.73
CA ILE A 92 -19.30 -27.79 28.61
C ILE A 92 -20.63 -27.20 29.10
N THR A 93 -20.64 -25.93 29.51
CA THR A 93 -21.82 -25.26 30.08
C THR A 93 -22.88 -24.94 29.03
N THR A 94 -22.47 -24.60 27.80
CA THR A 94 -23.40 -24.28 26.70
C THR A 94 -23.81 -25.50 25.88
N GLY A 95 -23.11 -26.62 26.01
CA GLY A 95 -23.35 -27.84 25.21
C GLY A 95 -22.91 -27.72 23.75
N THR A 96 -22.17 -26.66 23.39
CA THR A 96 -21.64 -26.42 22.05
C THR A 96 -20.14 -26.20 22.11
N VAL A 97 -19.41 -26.50 21.05
CA VAL A 97 -17.97 -26.30 20.96
C VAL A 97 -17.62 -25.64 19.63
N SER A 98 -16.80 -24.60 19.68
CA SER A 98 -16.32 -23.92 18.47
C SER A 98 -15.36 -24.82 17.68
N VAL A 99 -15.39 -24.68 16.36
CA VAL A 99 -14.42 -25.32 15.46
C VAL A 99 -13.01 -24.82 15.81
N PRO A 100 -12.00 -25.72 15.94
CA PRO A 100 -10.63 -25.31 16.15
C PRO A 100 -10.06 -24.48 14.99
N VAL A 101 -9.20 -23.50 15.31
CA VAL A 101 -8.60 -22.58 14.32
C VAL A 101 -7.86 -23.32 13.20
N TYR A 102 -7.13 -24.41 13.49
CA TYR A 102 -6.44 -25.21 12.47
C TYR A 102 -7.35 -25.83 11.39
N LYS A 103 -8.67 -25.91 11.63
CA LYS A 103 -9.63 -26.39 10.62
C LYS A 103 -10.07 -25.30 9.65
N ILE A 104 -10.07 -24.04 10.10
CA ILE A 104 -10.55 -22.88 9.32
C ILE A 104 -9.40 -22.02 8.79
N SER A 105 -8.19 -22.25 9.27
CA SER A 105 -6.99 -21.53 8.88
C SER A 105 -5.85 -22.46 8.47
N GLU A 106 -4.88 -21.89 7.78
CA GLU A 106 -3.71 -22.56 7.24
C GLU A 106 -2.44 -21.73 7.50
N THR A 107 -1.48 -21.74 6.58
CA THR A 107 -0.18 -21.09 6.74
C THR A 107 -0.31 -19.62 7.16
N GLY A 108 0.55 -19.20 8.08
CA GLY A 108 0.65 -17.81 8.51
C GLY A 108 -0.31 -17.42 9.65
N ILE A 109 -1.12 -18.35 10.18
CA ILE A 109 -2.06 -18.09 11.28
C ILE A 109 -1.80 -19.09 12.43
N SER A 110 -1.80 -18.61 13.67
CA SER A 110 -1.62 -19.40 14.89
C SER A 110 -2.89 -20.14 15.29
N ASP A 111 -2.78 -21.09 16.23
CA ASP A 111 -3.94 -21.77 16.83
C ASP A 111 -4.82 -20.83 17.67
N ASP A 112 -4.32 -19.62 17.95
CA ASP A 112 -5.01 -18.52 18.63
C ASP A 112 -5.59 -17.50 17.64
N GLY A 113 -5.38 -17.67 16.33
CA GLY A 113 -5.93 -16.77 15.31
C GLY A 113 -5.05 -15.56 14.98
N ASP A 114 -3.80 -15.55 15.45
CA ASP A 114 -2.86 -14.47 15.22
C ASP A 114 -1.94 -14.74 14.03
N ALA A 115 -1.65 -13.71 13.25
CA ALA A 115 -0.73 -13.80 12.12
C ALA A 115 0.72 -14.05 12.59
N GLN A 116 1.40 -15.06 12.05
CA GLN A 116 2.74 -15.44 12.50
C GLN A 116 3.56 -16.19 11.44
N GLY A 117 4.87 -16.34 11.67
CA GLY A 117 5.74 -17.19 10.84
C GLY A 117 6.21 -16.54 9.53
N PHE A 118 6.15 -15.22 9.43
CA PHE A 118 6.67 -14.43 8.30
C PHE A 118 7.22 -13.09 8.80
N GLU A 119 8.01 -12.43 7.96
CA GLU A 119 8.49 -11.06 8.17
C GLU A 119 7.85 -10.09 7.18
N GLY A 120 7.66 -8.84 7.62
CA GLY A 120 7.11 -7.78 6.77
C GLY A 120 5.58 -7.80 6.63
N PRO A 121 5.04 -7.06 5.65
CA PRO A 121 3.60 -6.84 5.51
C PRO A 121 2.96 -7.97 4.69
N GLY A 122 2.47 -9.01 5.38
CA GLY A 122 1.71 -10.11 4.78
C GLY A 122 0.32 -9.72 4.29
N VAL A 123 -0.36 -10.63 3.62
CA VAL A 123 -1.72 -10.42 3.08
C VAL A 123 -2.64 -11.54 3.55
N LEU A 124 -3.78 -11.19 4.13
CA LEU A 124 -4.82 -12.18 4.45
C LEU A 124 -5.50 -12.65 3.17
N VAL A 125 -5.45 -13.94 2.90
CA VAL A 125 -6.06 -14.57 1.73
C VAL A 125 -7.04 -15.67 2.15
N PHE A 126 -7.97 -15.97 1.25
CA PHE A 126 -8.86 -17.12 1.39
C PHE A 126 -8.64 -18.07 0.23
N GLU A 127 -7.89 -19.14 0.47
CA GLU A 127 -7.49 -20.13 -0.52
C GLU A 127 -7.75 -21.53 0.04
N ASN A 128 -8.04 -22.50 -0.83
CA ASN A 128 -8.32 -23.89 -0.41
C ASN A 128 -9.40 -24.02 0.68
N GLN A 129 -10.40 -23.13 0.65
CA GLN A 129 -11.47 -23.05 1.65
C GLN A 129 -10.98 -22.72 3.08
N LYS A 130 -9.83 -22.05 3.24
CA LYS A 130 -9.30 -21.63 4.53
C LYS A 130 -8.71 -20.23 4.48
N LEU A 131 -8.62 -19.61 5.66
CA LEU A 131 -7.91 -18.36 5.86
C LEU A 131 -6.41 -18.64 5.97
N SER A 132 -5.59 -17.86 5.29
CA SER A 132 -4.13 -17.92 5.40
C SER A 132 -3.55 -16.51 5.35
N VAL A 133 -2.38 -16.30 5.95
CA VAL A 133 -1.62 -15.07 5.73
C VAL A 133 -0.43 -15.41 4.86
N LYS A 134 -0.47 -14.93 3.62
CA LYS A 134 0.64 -15.09 2.67
C LYS A 134 1.75 -14.10 3.04
N SER A 135 2.97 -14.60 3.17
CA SER A 135 4.16 -13.75 3.31
C SER A 135 4.33 -12.85 2.08
N PRO A 136 4.85 -11.62 2.24
CA PRO A 136 5.15 -10.78 1.09
C PRO A 136 6.21 -11.43 0.20
N ASP A 137 6.11 -11.22 -1.11
CA ASP A 137 7.19 -11.54 -2.05
C ASP A 137 8.40 -10.60 -1.80
N ASN A 138 9.56 -10.89 -2.38
CA ASN A 138 10.78 -10.06 -2.19
C ASN A 138 10.56 -8.58 -2.48
N PHE A 139 9.66 -8.27 -3.41
CA PHE A 139 9.31 -6.91 -3.82
C PHE A 139 7.79 -6.77 -3.86
N VAL A 140 7.26 -5.81 -3.10
CA VAL A 140 5.86 -5.42 -3.18
C VAL A 140 5.77 -3.95 -3.53
N TRP A 141 4.97 -3.63 -4.54
CA TRP A 141 4.72 -2.25 -4.95
C TRP A 141 3.22 -2.03 -5.18
N GLY A 142 2.77 -0.81 -4.95
CA GLY A 142 1.41 -0.34 -5.25
C GLY A 142 1.45 0.94 -6.07
N HIS A 143 0.30 1.43 -6.51
CA HIS A 143 0.17 2.66 -7.28
C HIS A 143 -0.48 3.76 -6.43
N THR A 144 0.04 4.98 -6.52
CA THR A 144 -0.62 6.15 -5.94
C THR A 144 -1.99 6.34 -6.58
N THR A 145 -3.02 6.42 -5.73
CA THR A 145 -4.40 6.61 -6.17
C THR A 145 -5.02 7.79 -5.40
N PRO A 146 -5.97 8.55 -5.99
CA PRO A 146 -6.58 9.66 -5.28
C PRO A 146 -7.35 9.15 -4.07
N TYR A 147 -7.17 9.79 -2.92
CA TYR A 147 -7.91 9.44 -1.71
C TYR A 147 -8.74 10.61 -1.20
N THR A 148 -8.08 11.72 -0.84
CA THR A 148 -8.76 12.95 -0.42
C THR A 148 -8.69 13.98 -1.54
N LEU A 149 -9.85 14.48 -1.93
CA LEU A 149 -10.03 15.50 -2.95
C LEU A 149 -10.51 16.81 -2.31
N LEU A 150 -9.92 17.92 -2.71
CA LEU A 150 -10.52 19.24 -2.56
C LEU A 150 -11.44 19.48 -3.74
N VAL A 151 -12.70 19.84 -3.49
CA VAL A 151 -13.67 20.22 -4.53
C VAL A 151 -14.12 21.64 -4.27
N LYS A 152 -13.90 22.55 -5.23
CA LYS A 152 -14.29 23.95 -5.10
C LYS A 152 -15.81 24.07 -5.03
N SER A 153 -16.31 24.71 -3.99
CA SER A 153 -17.73 25.00 -3.77
C SER A 153 -18.00 26.50 -3.88
N LYS A 154 -19.28 26.90 -3.76
CA LYS A 154 -19.67 28.32 -3.78
C LYS A 154 -19.06 29.12 -2.64
N ASP A 155 -18.92 28.48 -1.47
CA ASP A 155 -18.58 29.15 -0.21
C ASP A 155 -17.17 28.78 0.31
N GLY A 156 -16.42 27.96 -0.44
CA GLY A 156 -15.10 27.50 -0.04
C GLY A 156 -14.71 26.18 -0.72
N ILE A 157 -14.23 25.22 0.07
CA ILE A 157 -13.71 23.93 -0.41
C ILE A 157 -14.36 22.78 0.37
N ASN A 158 -14.80 21.75 -0.34
CA ASN A 158 -15.22 20.49 0.26
C ASN A 158 -14.07 19.49 0.25
N LEU A 159 -13.81 18.85 1.38
CA LEU A 159 -12.95 17.68 1.46
C LEU A 159 -13.81 16.45 1.19
N VAL A 160 -13.46 15.72 0.14
CA VAL A 160 -14.21 14.55 -0.33
C VAL A 160 -13.33 13.32 -0.25
N GLU A 161 -13.83 12.28 0.41
CA GLU A 161 -13.23 10.95 0.45
C GLU A 161 -14.28 9.91 0.06
N ASN A 162 -13.94 8.95 -0.79
CA ASN A 162 -14.86 7.90 -1.24
C ASN A 162 -16.23 8.45 -1.72
N ASN A 163 -16.20 9.54 -2.51
CA ASN A 163 -17.38 10.26 -3.00
C ASN A 163 -18.31 10.83 -1.92
N LYS A 164 -17.83 11.00 -0.69
CA LYS A 164 -18.56 11.63 0.42
C LYS A 164 -17.81 12.87 0.90
N THR A 165 -18.53 13.97 1.05
CA THR A 165 -17.99 15.16 1.72
C THR A 165 -17.80 14.85 3.20
N ILE A 166 -16.56 14.86 3.66
CA ILE A 166 -16.21 14.65 5.06
C ILE A 166 -16.10 15.96 5.84
N SER A 167 -15.81 17.07 5.15
CA SER A 167 -15.74 18.41 5.75
C SER A 167 -15.93 19.49 4.69
N THR A 168 -16.38 20.68 5.10
CA THR A 168 -16.46 21.88 4.27
C THR A 168 -15.70 23.01 4.96
N ILE A 169 -14.77 23.62 4.24
CA ILE A 169 -13.89 24.68 4.74
C ILE A 169 -14.28 25.97 4.03
N ALA A 170 -14.62 27.01 4.81
CA ALA A 170 -14.91 28.33 4.27
C ALA A 170 -13.66 28.96 3.62
N SER A 171 -13.86 29.80 2.60
CA SER A 171 -12.76 30.42 1.85
C SER A 171 -11.76 31.20 2.71
N ASN A 172 -12.22 31.84 3.79
CA ASN A 172 -11.38 32.57 4.75
C ASN A 172 -10.61 31.68 5.73
N ASN A 173 -10.86 30.36 5.72
CA ASN A 173 -10.29 29.39 6.63
C ASN A 173 -9.39 28.37 5.91
N ILE A 174 -9.00 28.62 4.66
CA ILE A 174 -8.03 27.80 3.91
C ILE A 174 -6.64 28.04 4.54
N ASN A 175 -6.12 27.08 5.30
CA ASN A 175 -4.79 27.13 5.92
C ASN A 175 -4.28 25.73 6.33
N ASN A 176 -3.03 25.65 6.80
CA ASN A 176 -2.38 24.39 7.21
C ASN A 176 -3.09 23.62 8.33
N ASN A 177 -3.94 24.27 9.13
CA ASN A 177 -4.69 23.60 10.21
C ASN A 177 -6.00 22.97 9.72
N THR A 178 -6.49 23.39 8.55
CA THR A 178 -7.79 22.97 8.03
C THR A 178 -7.66 22.03 6.83
N ILE A 179 -6.56 22.13 6.08
CA ILE A 179 -6.32 21.32 4.88
C ILE A 179 -5.03 20.49 5.04
N PRO A 180 -5.05 19.18 4.73
CA PRO A 180 -3.84 18.38 4.59
C PRO A 180 -2.88 18.99 3.57
N HIS A 181 -1.62 19.16 3.94
CA HIS A 181 -0.60 19.87 3.15
C HIS A 181 0.67 19.03 2.95
N ASP A 182 0.59 17.72 3.20
CA ASP A 182 1.73 16.81 3.06
C ASP A 182 2.16 16.62 1.58
N TYR A 183 1.25 16.92 0.64
CA TYR A 183 1.41 16.65 -0.79
C TYR A 183 1.39 17.90 -1.67
N VAL A 184 0.65 18.93 -1.25
CA VAL A 184 0.43 20.17 -1.99
C VAL A 184 0.55 21.30 -0.96
N SER A 185 1.33 22.32 -1.29
CA SER A 185 1.51 23.44 -0.36
C SER A 185 0.21 24.24 -0.22
N ILE A 186 0.05 24.95 0.89
CA ILE A 186 -1.14 25.78 1.05
C ILE A 186 -1.19 26.91 0.04
N GLU A 187 -0.04 27.45 -0.36
CA GLU A 187 0.07 28.47 -1.40
C GLU A 187 -0.41 27.92 -2.75
N GLU A 188 -0.05 26.67 -3.08
CA GLU A 188 -0.54 26.00 -4.29
C GLU A 188 -2.06 25.75 -4.24
N ILE A 189 -2.60 25.40 -3.08
CA ILE A 189 -4.05 25.23 -2.88
C ILE A 189 -4.77 26.57 -3.03
N GLU A 190 -4.24 27.65 -2.46
CA GLU A 190 -4.80 29.00 -2.61
C GLU A 190 -4.76 29.47 -4.07
N GLU A 191 -3.64 29.25 -4.76
CA GLU A 191 -3.49 29.60 -6.17
C GLU A 191 -4.48 28.82 -7.04
N TRP A 192 -4.59 27.50 -6.82
CA TRP A 192 -5.60 26.66 -7.47
C TRP A 192 -7.01 27.15 -7.18
N TYR A 193 -7.34 27.41 -5.92
CA TYR A 193 -8.65 27.90 -5.52
C TYR A 193 -9.01 29.20 -6.24
N ASN A 194 -8.06 30.13 -6.38
CA ASN A 194 -8.31 31.42 -7.05
C ASN A 194 -8.47 31.30 -8.58
N LYS A 195 -7.86 30.30 -9.21
CA LYS A 195 -7.85 30.14 -10.68
C LYS A 195 -8.95 29.22 -11.21
N THR A 196 -9.52 28.37 -10.37
CA THR A 196 -10.48 27.34 -10.78
C THR A 196 -11.94 27.77 -10.65
N THR A 197 -12.83 26.97 -11.22
CA THR A 197 -14.27 27.13 -11.20
C THR A 197 -14.94 26.19 -10.20
N ILE A 198 -16.19 26.48 -9.83
CA ILE A 198 -16.96 25.63 -8.91
C ILE A 198 -17.13 24.24 -9.53
N GLY A 199 -16.83 23.21 -8.75
CA GLY A 199 -16.86 21.81 -9.19
C GLY A 199 -15.49 21.26 -9.60
N ASP A 200 -14.50 22.11 -9.85
CA ASP A 200 -13.13 21.66 -10.09
C ASP A 200 -12.56 20.98 -8.84
N SER A 201 -11.67 20.01 -9.07
CA SER A 201 -11.07 19.23 -7.99
C SER A 201 -9.55 19.14 -8.06
N MET A 202 -8.95 18.94 -6.90
CA MET A 202 -7.51 18.73 -6.70
C MET A 202 -7.31 17.58 -5.70
N VAL A 203 -6.37 16.70 -5.97
CA VAL A 203 -6.01 15.62 -5.04
C VAL A 203 -5.02 16.16 -4.01
N VAL A 204 -5.27 15.90 -2.73
CA VAL A 204 -4.40 16.37 -1.62
C VAL A 204 -3.95 15.26 -0.66
N LYS A 205 -4.46 14.03 -0.82
CA LYS A 205 -3.88 12.85 -0.21
C LYS A 205 -3.91 11.67 -1.18
N TYR A 206 -2.83 10.89 -1.20
CA TYR A 206 -2.74 9.65 -1.97
C TYR A 206 -2.86 8.43 -1.08
N ALA A 207 -3.71 7.49 -1.48
CA ALA A 207 -3.66 6.12 -1.00
C ALA A 207 -2.75 5.29 -1.91
N LEU A 208 -2.47 4.05 -1.49
CA LEU A 208 -1.84 3.05 -2.36
C LEU A 208 -2.83 1.95 -2.68
N SER A 209 -2.94 1.60 -3.96
CA SER A 209 -3.83 0.53 -4.45
C SER A 209 -3.18 -0.23 -5.61
N ASN A 210 -3.87 -1.23 -6.19
CA ASN A 210 -3.35 -2.00 -7.33
C ASN A 210 -1.95 -2.56 -7.04
N PHE A 211 -1.82 -3.21 -5.89
CA PHE A 211 -0.58 -3.80 -5.46
C PHE A 211 -0.22 -5.03 -6.28
N SER A 212 1.08 -5.28 -6.43
CA SER A 212 1.64 -6.41 -7.18
C SER A 212 1.19 -7.78 -6.66
N ASP A 213 0.81 -7.87 -5.39
CA ASP A 213 0.33 -9.09 -4.73
C ASP A 213 -1.18 -9.11 -4.50
N GLY A 214 -1.92 -8.15 -5.07
CA GLY A 214 -3.38 -8.13 -5.04
C GLY A 214 -4.00 -7.69 -3.71
N ARG A 215 -3.22 -7.17 -2.75
CA ARG A 215 -3.78 -6.62 -1.49
C ARG A 215 -4.69 -5.41 -1.74
N ASN A 216 -5.55 -5.16 -0.77
CA ASN A 216 -6.50 -4.05 -0.75
C ASN A 216 -5.81 -2.69 -0.66
N LEU A 217 -6.58 -1.64 -0.95
CA LEU A 217 -6.15 -0.26 -0.79
C LEU A 217 -5.67 0.02 0.64
N ILE A 218 -4.53 0.71 0.74
CA ILE A 218 -3.98 1.22 2.00
C ILE A 218 -4.18 2.72 2.05
N LYS A 219 -4.85 3.19 3.10
CA LYS A 219 -5.19 4.61 3.28
C LYS A 219 -3.93 5.42 3.60
N PRO A 220 -3.91 6.74 3.30
CA PRO A 220 -2.74 7.60 3.54
C PRO A 220 -2.19 7.47 4.96
N ASP A 221 -3.06 7.51 5.97
CA ASP A 221 -2.67 7.48 7.38
C ASP A 221 -2.13 6.09 7.83
N GLU A 222 -2.38 5.04 7.05
CA GLU A 222 -1.90 3.68 7.31
C GLU A 222 -0.56 3.38 6.64
N ILE A 223 -0.19 4.10 5.58
CA ILE A 223 1.07 3.89 4.84
C ILE A 223 2.26 3.99 5.80
N LYS A 224 2.34 5.06 6.59
CA LYS A 224 3.41 5.27 7.57
C LYS A 224 3.45 4.17 8.64
N LYS A 225 2.29 3.70 9.09
CA LYS A 225 2.19 2.66 10.13
C LYS A 225 2.66 1.30 9.61
N ILE A 226 2.32 0.97 8.37
CA ILE A 226 2.56 -0.37 7.78
C ILE A 226 3.94 -0.46 7.14
N PHE A 227 4.32 0.56 6.38
CA PHE A 227 5.53 0.55 5.54
C PHE A 227 6.64 1.50 6.04
N GLY A 228 6.35 2.34 7.02
CA GLY A 228 7.31 3.28 7.61
C GLY A 228 7.31 4.67 6.96
N GLU A 229 8.09 5.57 7.58
CA GLU A 229 8.14 6.99 7.20
C GLU A 229 8.76 7.22 5.83
N ASP A 230 9.79 6.46 5.47
CA ASP A 230 10.49 6.63 4.19
C ASP A 230 9.56 6.35 3.01
N ILE A 231 8.72 5.31 3.11
CA ILE A 231 7.73 4.98 2.08
C ILE A 231 6.63 6.03 2.02
N TYR A 232 6.19 6.56 3.17
CA TYR A 232 5.24 7.67 3.22
C TYR A 232 5.79 8.91 2.50
N ASN A 233 7.01 9.33 2.84
CA ASN A 233 7.69 10.48 2.21
C ASN A 233 7.95 10.26 0.71
N TYR A 234 8.32 9.04 0.32
CA TYR A 234 8.49 8.70 -1.08
C TYR A 234 7.15 8.77 -1.83
N THR A 235 6.06 8.31 -1.22
CA THR A 235 4.71 8.38 -1.80
C THR A 235 4.27 9.83 -2.04
N THR A 236 4.64 10.78 -1.18
CA THR A 236 4.15 12.17 -1.24
C THR A 236 4.82 13.00 -2.34
N VAL A 237 6.03 12.62 -2.78
CA VAL A 237 6.79 13.38 -3.78
C VAL A 237 6.62 12.89 -5.21
N HIS A 238 5.90 11.79 -5.44
CA HIS A 238 5.65 11.23 -6.77
C HIS A 238 4.24 11.52 -7.28
N ASN A 239 4.08 11.52 -8.61
CA ASN A 239 2.80 11.79 -9.28
C ASN A 239 1.72 10.77 -8.93
N LEU A 240 0.48 11.14 -9.23
CA LEU A 240 -0.64 10.20 -9.28
C LEU A 240 -0.36 9.04 -10.26
N ASN A 241 -0.81 7.84 -9.91
CA ASN A 241 -0.62 6.59 -10.64
C ASN A 241 0.86 6.17 -10.78
N SER A 242 1.77 6.74 -9.99
CA SER A 242 3.15 6.29 -9.94
C SER A 242 3.25 4.99 -9.15
N PRO A 243 4.02 4.00 -9.63
CA PRO A 243 4.31 2.80 -8.86
C PRO A 243 5.29 3.14 -7.73
N ILE A 244 4.94 2.73 -6.50
CA ILE A 244 5.70 2.93 -5.28
C ILE A 244 6.10 1.57 -4.74
N LEU A 245 7.41 1.30 -4.68
CA LEU A 245 7.93 0.10 -4.05
C LEU A 245 7.84 0.25 -2.53
N VAL A 246 6.95 -0.52 -1.90
CA VAL A 246 6.60 -0.39 -0.48
C VAL A 246 7.33 -1.37 0.43
N TYR A 247 7.85 -2.44 -0.15
CA TYR A 247 8.58 -3.47 0.60
C TYR A 247 9.65 -4.10 -0.28
N MET A 248 10.83 -4.28 0.31
CA MET A 248 11.96 -4.99 -0.28
C MET A 248 12.63 -5.86 0.79
N HIS A 249 12.87 -7.12 0.49
CA HIS A 249 13.58 -8.04 1.37
C HIS A 249 14.38 -9.08 0.58
N ASN A 250 15.47 -9.58 1.18
CA ASN A 250 16.36 -10.57 0.59
C ASN A 250 16.74 -10.23 -0.87
N TYR A 251 17.45 -9.11 -1.05
CA TYR A 251 17.93 -8.68 -2.35
C TYR A 251 19.38 -8.22 -2.28
N THR A 252 20.02 -8.18 -3.45
CA THR A 252 21.31 -7.53 -3.69
C THR A 252 21.13 -6.35 -4.65
N GLU A 253 21.99 -5.35 -4.52
CA GLU A 253 22.10 -4.24 -5.45
C GLU A 253 23.21 -4.52 -6.47
N GLU A 254 22.86 -4.53 -7.75
CA GLU A 254 23.82 -4.68 -8.85
C GLU A 254 23.87 -3.39 -9.66
N GLU A 255 25.08 -2.87 -9.91
CA GLU A 255 25.25 -1.78 -10.87
C GLU A 255 24.90 -2.30 -12.26
N TYR A 256 23.95 -1.65 -12.91
CA TYR A 256 23.39 -2.15 -14.15
C TYR A 256 23.94 -1.39 -15.36
N THR A 257 23.70 -0.08 -15.42
CA THR A 257 24.17 0.78 -16.52
C THR A 257 24.46 2.19 -16.03
N GLU A 258 25.23 2.94 -16.81
CA GLU A 258 25.58 4.32 -16.51
C GLU A 258 25.50 5.22 -17.75
N GLY A 259 25.48 6.52 -17.51
CA GLY A 259 25.48 7.54 -18.54
C GLY A 259 25.92 8.87 -17.96
N TYR A 260 26.51 9.72 -18.79
CA TYR A 260 26.92 11.05 -18.39
C TYR A 260 26.75 12.08 -19.53
N SER A 261 26.68 13.35 -19.16
CA SER A 261 26.66 14.47 -20.11
C SER A 261 27.27 15.72 -19.47
N TYR A 262 27.71 16.64 -20.31
CA TYR A 262 28.19 17.96 -19.89
C TYR A 262 27.14 19.03 -20.13
N LEU A 263 27.05 20.03 -19.24
CA LEU A 263 26.12 21.15 -19.38
C LEU A 263 26.51 22.10 -20.52
N GLY A 264 27.78 22.51 -20.58
CA GLY A 264 28.29 23.50 -21.54
C GLY A 264 27.73 24.91 -21.30
N SER A 265 28.11 25.87 -22.15
CA SER A 265 27.69 27.29 -22.06
C SER A 265 26.71 27.67 -23.17
N TYR A 266 25.61 28.29 -22.77
CA TYR A 266 24.61 28.94 -23.64
C TYR A 266 24.11 30.21 -22.91
N PRO A 267 24.93 31.28 -22.89
CA PRO A 267 24.67 32.46 -22.08
C PRO A 267 23.35 33.16 -22.40
N GLN A 268 22.87 33.03 -23.65
CA GLN A 268 21.59 33.58 -24.08
C GLN A 268 20.38 33.04 -23.29
N TYR A 269 20.55 31.91 -22.60
CA TYR A 269 19.52 31.29 -21.76
C TYR A 269 19.85 31.33 -20.27
N ASN A 270 20.81 32.18 -19.88
CA ASN A 270 21.35 32.34 -18.53
C ASN A 270 22.01 31.05 -18.00
N ASP A 271 23.34 31.01 -18.03
CA ASP A 271 24.12 29.83 -17.61
C ASP A 271 23.95 29.47 -16.12
N ALA A 272 23.62 30.43 -15.25
CA ALA A 272 23.32 30.14 -13.84
C ALA A 272 22.00 29.38 -13.71
N ASN A 273 20.94 29.84 -14.39
CA ASN A 273 19.65 29.12 -14.44
C ASN A 273 19.83 27.72 -15.03
N ARG A 274 20.67 27.59 -16.07
CA ARG A 274 20.94 26.29 -16.68
C ARG A 274 21.63 25.32 -15.74
N ALA A 275 22.64 25.78 -14.99
CA ALA A 275 23.33 24.95 -14.01
C ALA A 275 22.39 24.54 -12.86
N PHE A 276 21.59 25.48 -12.35
CA PHE A 276 20.57 25.20 -11.36
C PHE A 276 19.57 24.13 -11.86
N ASN A 277 19.05 24.28 -13.08
CA ASN A 277 18.09 23.33 -13.65
C ASN A 277 18.68 21.93 -13.88
N ALA A 278 19.96 21.82 -14.24
CA ALA A 278 20.64 20.53 -14.34
C ALA A 278 20.70 19.82 -12.97
N GLN A 279 20.99 20.56 -11.90
CA GLN A 279 21.00 20.04 -10.53
C GLN A 279 19.59 19.66 -10.06
N GLN A 280 18.58 20.49 -10.34
CA GLN A 280 17.19 20.17 -10.01
C GLN A 280 16.71 18.92 -10.76
N PHE A 281 17.11 18.73 -12.03
CA PHE A 281 16.79 17.50 -12.76
C PHE A 281 17.40 16.28 -12.07
N ALA A 282 18.68 16.32 -11.73
CA ALA A 282 19.34 15.23 -11.01
C ALA A 282 18.64 14.96 -9.67
N LYS A 283 18.30 16.01 -8.90
CA LYS A 283 17.56 15.90 -7.64
C LYS A 283 16.19 15.24 -7.84
N ALA A 284 15.45 15.61 -8.87
CA ALA A 284 14.11 15.08 -9.14
C ALA A 284 14.13 13.58 -9.47
N TRP A 285 15.21 13.08 -10.08
CA TRP A 285 15.32 11.68 -10.53
C TRP A 285 16.14 10.80 -9.59
N ASN A 286 16.93 11.39 -8.71
CA ASN A 286 17.78 10.63 -7.79
C ASN A 286 16.95 9.86 -6.77
N GLY A 287 17.17 8.55 -6.70
CA GLY A 287 16.45 7.65 -5.81
C GLY A 287 15.12 7.15 -6.37
N THR A 288 14.72 7.54 -7.58
CA THR A 288 13.50 7.02 -8.22
C THR A 288 13.64 5.52 -8.47
N ILE A 289 12.78 4.72 -7.85
CA ILE A 289 12.67 3.28 -8.07
C ILE A 289 11.51 2.99 -9.01
N ILE A 290 11.76 2.15 -10.00
CA ILE A 290 10.78 1.74 -11.03
C ILE A 290 10.59 0.22 -10.90
N PRO A 291 9.44 -0.23 -10.37
CA PRO A 291 9.13 -1.65 -10.27
C PRO A 291 9.09 -2.38 -11.63
N PRO A 292 9.13 -3.72 -11.63
CA PRO A 292 9.09 -4.53 -12.84
C PRO A 292 7.89 -4.20 -13.74
N ASN A 293 8.11 -4.17 -15.05
CA ASN A 293 7.08 -3.95 -16.07
C ASN A 293 6.17 -2.74 -15.79
N SER A 294 6.74 -1.68 -15.22
CA SER A 294 6.03 -0.46 -14.83
C SER A 294 6.74 0.78 -15.34
N SER A 295 6.08 1.93 -15.26
CA SER A 295 6.66 3.22 -15.64
C SER A 295 6.52 4.21 -14.51
N SER A 296 7.58 4.98 -14.24
CA SER A 296 7.56 6.02 -13.21
C SER A 296 8.21 7.30 -13.71
N SER A 297 7.81 8.41 -13.09
CA SER A 297 8.44 9.72 -13.27
C SER A 297 9.41 10.01 -12.11
N GLY A 298 10.18 11.08 -12.25
CA GLY A 298 10.84 11.72 -11.11
C GLY A 298 9.84 12.34 -10.14
N GLN A 299 10.38 13.04 -9.15
CA GLN A 299 9.63 13.76 -8.12
C GLN A 299 8.92 14.98 -8.72
N SER A 300 7.66 15.18 -8.35
CA SER A 300 6.79 16.26 -8.85
C SER A 300 7.00 17.60 -8.15
N VAL A 301 7.51 17.57 -6.92
CA VAL A 301 7.70 18.75 -6.05
C VAL A 301 8.98 19.54 -6.37
N VAL A 302 9.79 19.09 -7.33
CA VAL A 302 11.04 19.77 -7.68
C VAL A 302 10.79 20.87 -8.72
N GLY A 303 11.01 22.11 -8.31
CA GLY A 303 10.87 23.29 -9.16
C GLY A 303 12.05 23.51 -10.11
N PHE A 304 11.78 24.19 -11.22
CA PHE A 304 12.78 24.55 -12.23
C PHE A 304 12.74 26.06 -12.51
N ALA A 305 13.91 26.67 -12.69
CA ALA A 305 14.02 28.06 -13.10
C ALA A 305 13.63 28.23 -14.57
N SER A 306 12.90 29.30 -14.87
CA SER A 306 12.49 29.64 -16.23
C SER A 306 13.47 30.62 -16.87
N SER A 307 13.77 30.42 -18.16
CA SER A 307 14.56 31.33 -18.99
C SER A 307 13.75 31.70 -20.23
N ILE A 308 13.78 32.98 -20.61
CA ILE A 308 13.04 33.50 -21.78
C ILE A 308 13.55 32.81 -23.05
N ASP A 309 12.62 32.23 -23.82
CA ASP A 309 12.88 31.62 -25.12
C ASP A 309 11.67 31.85 -26.03
N PRO A 310 11.78 32.77 -27.01
CA PRO A 310 10.69 33.04 -27.95
C PRO A 310 10.29 31.84 -28.81
N LYS A 311 11.11 30.79 -28.89
CA LYS A 311 10.80 29.56 -29.62
C LYS A 311 10.00 28.56 -28.79
N ALA A 312 9.96 28.72 -27.47
CA ALA A 312 9.17 27.88 -26.61
C ALA A 312 7.67 28.26 -26.74
N PRO A 313 6.73 27.30 -26.73
CA PRO A 313 5.29 27.57 -26.88
C PRO A 313 4.70 28.59 -25.88
N GLY A 314 5.34 28.79 -24.72
CA GLY A 314 4.96 29.77 -23.71
C GLY A 314 5.90 30.98 -23.59
N GLY A 315 6.83 31.16 -24.53
CA GLY A 315 7.84 32.22 -24.52
C GLY A 315 8.98 32.04 -23.50
N ALA A 316 8.99 30.93 -22.77
CA ALA A 316 10.05 30.57 -21.84
C ALA A 316 10.17 29.04 -21.67
N ALA A 317 11.34 28.58 -21.24
CA ALA A 317 11.64 27.18 -20.99
C ALA A 317 12.67 26.99 -19.87
N SER A 318 12.65 25.81 -19.25
CA SER A 318 13.63 25.40 -18.24
C SER A 318 14.93 24.91 -18.90
N HIS A 319 15.69 25.83 -19.51
CA HIS A 319 16.96 25.47 -20.14
C HIS A 319 17.95 24.87 -19.13
N GLY A 320 18.82 23.96 -19.60
CA GLY A 320 19.78 23.24 -18.75
C GLY A 320 19.35 21.82 -18.36
N VAL A 321 18.09 21.44 -18.60
CA VAL A 321 17.59 20.08 -18.33
C VAL A 321 18.00 19.04 -19.38
N CYS A 322 18.17 19.43 -20.64
CA CYS A 322 18.49 18.49 -21.72
C CYS A 322 19.80 17.71 -21.50
N PRO A 323 20.90 18.30 -21.01
CA PRO A 323 22.08 17.54 -20.61
C PRO A 323 21.79 16.45 -19.57
N ALA A 324 21.04 16.77 -18.52
CA ALA A 324 20.69 15.79 -17.49
C ALA A 324 19.77 14.68 -18.05
N ALA A 325 18.79 15.06 -18.88
CA ALA A 325 17.94 14.11 -19.59
C ALA A 325 18.73 13.20 -20.54
N ARG A 326 19.79 13.70 -21.20
CA ARG A 326 20.68 12.85 -22.02
C ARG A 326 21.46 11.85 -21.18
N ALA A 327 21.95 12.24 -20.00
CA ALA A 327 22.61 11.31 -19.09
C ALA A 327 21.66 10.20 -18.65
N LEU A 328 20.43 10.56 -18.22
CA LEU A 328 19.37 9.59 -17.89
C LEU A 328 19.03 8.69 -19.08
N ARG A 329 18.76 9.28 -20.26
CA ARG A 329 18.44 8.55 -21.49
C ARG A 329 19.56 7.58 -21.87
N SER A 330 20.83 7.96 -21.71
CA SER A 330 21.97 7.09 -21.98
C SER A 330 21.97 5.86 -21.07
N ALA A 331 21.79 6.05 -19.76
CA ALA A 331 21.73 4.93 -18.82
C ALA A 331 20.53 4.01 -19.10
N VAL A 332 19.36 4.60 -19.37
CA VAL A 332 18.11 3.86 -19.69
C VAL A 332 18.22 3.07 -20.99
N LEU A 333 18.66 3.69 -22.09
CA LEU A 333 18.79 2.99 -23.37
C LEU A 333 19.89 1.91 -23.34
N SER A 334 20.96 2.11 -22.56
CA SER A 334 22.00 1.09 -22.38
C SER A 334 21.51 -0.14 -21.62
N ALA A 335 20.40 -0.01 -20.89
CA ALA A 335 19.74 -1.08 -20.16
C ALA A 335 18.66 -1.79 -21.00
N ASP A 336 18.62 -1.52 -22.31
CA ASP A 336 17.63 -2.01 -23.28
C ASP A 336 16.19 -1.56 -22.95
N PHE A 337 16.02 -0.52 -22.15
CA PHE A 337 14.70 0.07 -21.89
C PHE A 337 14.28 0.95 -23.08
N PRO A 338 12.97 1.13 -23.31
CA PRO A 338 12.51 2.05 -24.34
C PRO A 338 12.91 3.50 -24.03
N LEU A 339 12.93 4.32 -25.08
CA LEU A 339 13.11 5.77 -24.94
C LEU A 339 12.08 6.33 -23.94
N PRO A 340 12.51 7.09 -22.90
CA PRO A 340 11.58 7.67 -21.95
C PRO A 340 10.51 8.54 -22.63
N SER A 341 9.25 8.40 -22.22
CA SER A 341 8.19 9.29 -22.67
C SER A 341 8.48 10.71 -22.22
N GLY A 342 8.10 11.70 -23.03
CA GLY A 342 8.45 13.10 -22.80
C GLY A 342 9.86 13.49 -23.25
N MET A 343 10.67 12.53 -23.70
CA MET A 343 11.96 12.77 -24.35
C MET A 343 11.92 12.49 -25.87
N ASN A 344 12.99 12.89 -26.57
CA ASN A 344 13.28 12.51 -27.96
C ASN A 344 14.72 11.97 -28.09
N GLY A 345 15.15 11.58 -29.29
CA GLY A 345 16.51 11.07 -29.56
C GLY A 345 17.58 12.15 -29.80
N ASP A 346 17.19 13.41 -29.94
CA ASP A 346 18.08 14.49 -30.37
C ASP A 346 18.93 15.04 -29.22
N PHE A 347 19.75 16.06 -29.54
CA PHE A 347 20.50 16.81 -28.54
C PHE A 347 19.57 17.51 -27.54
N ASN A 348 18.46 18.07 -28.01
CA ASN A 348 17.43 18.69 -27.17
C ASN A 348 16.48 17.63 -26.63
N ALA A 349 16.99 16.82 -25.69
CA ALA A 349 16.36 15.57 -25.28
C ALA A 349 14.98 15.71 -24.62
N VAL A 350 14.66 16.86 -23.99
CA VAL A 350 13.34 17.08 -23.35
C VAL A 350 12.42 17.82 -24.31
N ASN A 351 11.23 17.28 -24.56
CA ASN A 351 10.25 17.91 -25.43
C ASN A 351 9.67 19.18 -24.79
N PHE A 352 9.34 20.19 -25.59
CA PHE A 352 8.67 21.39 -25.07
C PHE A 352 7.30 21.03 -24.45
N GLY A 353 6.94 21.72 -23.37
CA GLY A 353 5.70 21.48 -22.62
C GLY A 353 5.77 20.29 -21.65
N VAL A 354 6.87 19.55 -21.61
CA VAL A 354 7.07 18.44 -20.67
C VAL A 354 7.73 18.95 -19.39
N ASN A 355 7.13 18.66 -18.23
CA ASN A 355 7.78 18.90 -16.95
C ASN A 355 8.99 17.95 -16.78
N PRO A 356 10.20 18.45 -16.49
CA PRO A 356 11.39 17.60 -16.46
C PRO A 356 11.43 16.56 -15.31
N GLY A 357 10.72 16.83 -14.21
CA GLY A 357 10.58 15.89 -13.09
C GLY A 357 9.39 14.94 -13.27
N SER A 358 8.21 15.50 -13.47
CA SER A 358 6.93 14.77 -13.43
C SER A 358 6.36 14.41 -14.80
N GLY A 359 6.80 15.04 -15.89
CA GLY A 359 6.27 14.83 -17.24
C GLY A 359 7.02 13.79 -18.06
N ILE A 360 8.17 13.33 -17.56
CA ILE A 360 8.99 12.31 -18.20
C ILE A 360 8.76 10.97 -17.50
N TYR A 361 8.59 9.90 -18.27
CA TYR A 361 8.36 8.56 -17.74
C TYR A 361 9.39 7.58 -18.28
N VAL A 362 10.09 6.91 -17.36
CA VAL A 362 11.00 5.80 -17.68
C VAL A 362 10.23 4.50 -17.46
N THR A 363 10.23 3.61 -18.46
CA THR A 363 9.61 2.29 -18.37
C THR A 363 10.67 1.24 -18.10
N ASN A 364 10.51 0.51 -16.99
CA ASN A 364 11.33 -0.66 -16.69
C ASN A 364 10.71 -1.89 -17.36
N SER A 365 11.35 -2.38 -18.42
CA SER A 365 10.93 -3.59 -19.16
C SER A 365 11.47 -4.90 -18.56
N GLU A 366 12.19 -4.83 -17.44
CA GLU A 366 12.79 -5.98 -16.79
C GLU A 366 11.85 -6.60 -15.73
N LYS A 367 12.28 -7.78 -15.25
CA LYS A 367 11.57 -8.55 -14.21
C LYS A 367 11.82 -8.05 -12.80
N TYR A 368 12.81 -7.19 -12.59
CA TYR A 368 13.23 -6.73 -11.27
C TYR A 368 13.20 -5.21 -11.16
N PRO A 369 12.93 -4.65 -9.97
CA PRO A 369 12.93 -3.20 -9.80
C PRO A 369 14.31 -2.60 -10.11
N VAL A 370 14.30 -1.37 -10.61
CA VAL A 370 15.52 -0.60 -10.89
C VAL A 370 15.45 0.76 -10.22
N LYS A 371 16.53 1.15 -9.54
CA LYS A 371 16.72 2.47 -8.94
C LYS A 371 17.57 3.35 -9.85
N ILE A 372 17.06 4.53 -10.16
CA ILE A 372 17.81 5.59 -10.83
C ILE A 372 18.57 6.38 -9.77
N VAL A 373 19.88 6.51 -9.95
CA VAL A 373 20.74 7.37 -9.13
C VAL A 373 21.32 8.44 -10.05
N MET A 374 21.11 9.70 -9.72
CA MET A 374 21.60 10.84 -10.49
C MET A 374 22.30 11.84 -9.59
N TRP A 375 23.41 12.39 -10.05
CA TRP A 375 24.15 13.42 -9.34
C TRP A 375 24.89 14.32 -10.33
N THR A 376 25.43 15.42 -9.81
CA THR A 376 26.20 16.38 -10.58
C THR A 376 27.54 16.65 -9.90
N GLU A 377 28.58 16.87 -10.70
CA GLU A 377 29.90 17.30 -10.23
C GLU A 377 30.31 18.59 -10.94
N GLY A 378 31.14 19.40 -10.28
CA GLY A 378 31.55 20.71 -10.78
C GLY A 378 30.50 21.81 -10.56
N SER A 379 30.65 22.93 -11.25
CA SER A 379 29.78 24.10 -11.10
C SER A 379 29.66 24.90 -12.40
N GLY A 380 28.60 25.71 -12.48
CA GLY A 380 28.32 26.54 -13.65
C GLY A 380 28.31 25.73 -14.95
N THR A 381 28.89 26.27 -16.01
CA THR A 381 28.96 25.64 -17.34
C THR A 381 29.82 24.38 -17.40
N GLY A 382 30.72 24.19 -16.43
CA GLY A 382 31.56 23.01 -16.27
C GLY A 382 30.89 21.85 -15.55
N THR A 383 29.60 21.96 -15.21
CA THR A 383 28.86 20.90 -14.53
C THR A 383 28.79 19.63 -15.40
N VAL A 384 29.19 18.51 -14.82
CA VAL A 384 29.03 17.15 -15.34
C VAL A 384 27.83 16.53 -14.65
N ILE A 385 26.97 15.87 -15.42
CA ILE A 385 25.77 15.20 -14.93
C ILE A 385 25.92 13.70 -15.16
N TYR A 386 25.71 12.91 -14.12
CA TYR A 386 25.79 11.47 -14.16
C TYR A 386 24.43 10.85 -13.86
N ALA A 387 24.18 9.69 -14.46
CA ALA A 387 23.06 8.82 -14.17
C ALA A 387 23.56 7.38 -14.13
N LYS A 388 23.08 6.62 -13.15
CA LYS A 388 23.27 5.17 -13.12
C LYS A 388 21.99 4.45 -12.73
N LEU A 389 21.83 3.26 -13.28
CA LEU A 389 20.77 2.33 -12.91
C LEU A 389 21.35 1.27 -11.98
N ILE A 390 20.67 1.02 -10.87
CA ILE A 390 20.96 -0.07 -9.95
C ILE A 390 19.78 -1.05 -9.99
N LYS A 391 20.05 -2.32 -10.25
CA LYS A 391 19.05 -3.39 -10.30
C LYS A 391 18.95 -4.08 -8.94
N PHE A 392 17.73 -4.37 -8.48
CA PHE A 392 17.50 -5.10 -7.24
C PHE A 392 17.20 -6.57 -7.55
N VAL A 393 18.15 -7.47 -7.30
CA VAL A 393 18.02 -8.89 -7.63
C VAL A 393 17.70 -9.69 -6.36
N PRO A 394 16.65 -10.52 -6.34
CA PRO A 394 16.37 -11.42 -5.21
C PRO A 394 17.53 -12.38 -4.96
N ASN A 395 17.83 -12.64 -3.69
CA ASN A 395 18.86 -13.60 -3.26
C ASN A 395 18.43 -15.06 -3.44
#